data_AF-A0A372LLP3-F1
#
_entry.id   AF-A0A372LLP3-F1
#
_cell.length_a   1.000
_cell.length_b   1.000
_cell.length_c   1.000
_cell.angle_alpha   90.00
_cell.angle_beta   90.00
_cell.angle_gamma   90.00
#
_symmetry.space_group_name_H-M   'P 1'
#
loop_
_entity.id
_entity.type
_entity.pdbx_description
1 polymer ?
#
loop_
_entity_poly.entity_id
_entity_poly.type
_entity_poly.pdbx_seq_one_letter_code
_entity_poly.pdbx_strand_id
1 'polypeptide(L)' 'MGRLVKLVIAKKEKIINALILNKIYKPEDRPNLLNLPLEELEKLFNQQTFLK' A
#
# COMPACT_ATOMS: atom_id res chain seq x y z
N MET A 1 16.16 2.54 14.36
CA MET A 1 15.07 3.00 13.47
C MET A 1 13.96 3.65 14.30
N GLY A 2 13.64 4.92 14.06
CA GLY A 2 12.68 5.71 14.86
C GLY A 2 11.23 5.22 14.74
N ARG A 3 10.39 5.54 15.73
CA ARG A 3 8.97 5.11 15.81
C ARG A 3 8.15 5.48 14.57
N LEU A 4 8.40 6.66 13.99
CA LEU A 4 7.71 7.14 12.80
C LEU A 4 7.95 6.25 11.58
N VAL A 5 9.18 5.79 11.39
CA VAL A 5 9.54 4.90 10.27
C VAL A 5 8.77 3.58 10.37
N LYS A 6 8.62 3.04 11.58
CA LYS A 6 7.83 1.81 11.81
C LYS A 6 6.36 2.00 11.49
N LEU A 7 5.78 3.15 11.84
CA LEU A 7 4.39 3.47 11.52
C LEU A 7 4.16 3.59 10.01
N VAL A 8 5.08 4.26 9.30
CA VAL A 8 5.02 4.40 7.85
C VAL A 8 5.09 3.03 7.18
N ILE A 9 6.04 2.18 7.58
CA ILE A 9 6.18 0.82 7.03
C ILE A 9 4.91 0.01 7.27
N ALA A 10 4.39 -0.01 8.50
CA ALA A 10 3.16 -0.74 8.84
C ALA A 10 1.96 -0.26 8.01
N LYS A 11 1.85 1.05 7.76
CA LYS A 11 0.78 1.62 6.93
C LYS A 11 0.94 1.23 5.46
N LYS A 12 2.16 1.25 4.92
CA LYS A 12 2.45 0.76 3.56
C LYS A 12 2.04 -0.70 3.40
N GLU A 13 2.47 -1.57 4.33
CA GLU A 13 2.12 -3.00 4.29
C GLU A 13 0.60 -3.23 4.34
N LYS A 14 -0.10 -2.48 5.19
CA LYS A 14 -1.57 -2.57 5.29
C LYS A 14 -2.26 -2.23 3.97
N ILE A 15 -1.82 -1.15 3.31
CA ILE A 15 -2.39 -0.73 2.02
C ILE A 15 -2.09 -1.77 0.94
N ILE A 16 -0.85 -2.24 0.85
CA ILE A 16 -0.43 -3.23 -0.15
C ILE A 16 -1.22 -4.54 0.03
N ASN A 17 -1.38 -5.00 1.27
CA ASN A 17 -2.19 -6.18 1.55
C ASN A 17 -3.64 -5.98 1.14
N ALA A 18 -4.22 -4.81 1.40
CA ALA A 18 -5.59 -4.51 0.97
C ALA A 18 -5.72 -4.44 -0.55
N LEU A 19 -4.73 -3.89 -1.26
CA LEU A 19 -4.67 -3.85 -2.72
C LEU A 19 -4.59 -5.24 -3.35
N ILE A 20 -3.78 -6.13 -2.75
CA ILE A 20 -3.68 -7.53 -3.16
C ILE A 20 -4.98 -8.29 -2.89
N LEU A 21 -5.59 -8.09 -1.72
CA LEU A 21 -6.86 -8.73 -1.35
C LEU A 21 -8.01 -8.33 -2.29
N ASN A 22 -8.04 -7.08 -2.76
CA ASN A 22 -9.00 -6.62 -3.75
C ASN A 22 -8.69 -7.11 -5.18
N LYS A 23 -7.69 -7.99 -5.37
CA LYS A 23 -7.25 -8.54 -6.67
C LYS A 23 -6.78 -7.49 -7.68
N ILE A 24 -6.35 -6.33 -7.21
CA ILE A 24 -5.89 -5.23 -8.06
C ILE A 24 -4.43 -5.45 -8.46
N TYR A 25 -3.63 -5.88 -7.49
CA TYR A 25 -2.21 -6.16 -7.65
C TYR A 25 -1.92 -7.60 -7.27
N LYS A 26 -0.89 -8.19 -7.88
CA LYS A 26 -0.45 -9.53 -7.52
C LYS A 26 0.49 -9.49 -6.31
N PRO A 27 0.61 -10.58 -5.55
CA PRO A 27 1.64 -10.69 -4.52
C PRO A 27 3.06 -10.50 -5.06
N GLU A 28 3.27 -10.79 -6.34
CA GLU A 28 4.52 -10.62 -7.08
C GLU A 28 4.89 -9.14 -7.26
N ASP A 29 3.91 -8.24 -7.28
CA ASP A 29 4.11 -6.79 -7.40
C ASP A 29 4.46 -6.12 -6.06
N ARG A 30 4.38 -6.87 -4.96
CA ARG A 30 4.69 -6.38 -3.60
C ARG A 30 6.04 -5.64 -3.49
N PRO A 31 7.18 -6.14 -4.02
CA PRO A 31 8.44 -5.39 -3.99
C PRO A 31 8.36 -4.05 -4.73
N ASN A 32 7.65 -4.00 -5.86
CA ASN A 32 7.45 -2.74 -6.61
C ASN A 32 6.58 -1.75 -5.81
N LEU A 33 5.53 -2.25 -5.16
CA LEU A 33 4.64 -1.43 -4.33
C LEU A 33 5.32 -0.94 -3.04
N LEU A 34 6.20 -1.72 -2.43
CA LEU A 34 6.96 -1.31 -1.24
C LEU A 34 7.94 -0.17 -1.53
N ASN A 35 8.45 -0.11 -2.77
CA ASN A 35 9.32 0.96 -3.24
C ASN A 35 8.56 2.29 -3.45
N LEU A 36 7.24 2.26 -3.61
CA LEU A 36 6.45 3.47 -3.78
C LEU A 36 6.37 4.30 -2.48
N PRO A 37 6.28 5.64 -2.58
CA PRO A 37 5.96 6.49 -1.45
C PRO A 37 4.62 6.10 -0.82
N LEU A 38 4.47 6.33 0.49
CA LEU A 38 3.22 6.07 1.19
C LEU A 38 2.05 6.85 0.57
N GLU A 39 2.28 8.08 0.14
CA GLU A 39 1.27 8.93 -0.50
C GLU A 39 0.72 8.31 -1.79
N GLU A 40 1.57 7.70 -2.62
CA GLU A 40 1.12 7.04 -3.85
C GLU A 40 0.30 5.79 -3.55
N LEU A 41 0.73 5.00 -2.57
CA LEU A 41 -0.06 3.86 -2.10
C LEU A 41 -1.44 4.30 -1.57
N GLU A 42 -1.50 5.40 -0.83
CA GLU A 42 -2.77 5.97 -0.35
C GLU A 42 -3.64 6.48 -1.50
N LYS A 43 -3.07 7.11 -2.53
CA LYS A 43 -3.80 7.52 -3.74
C LYS A 43 -4.40 6.33 -4.47
N LEU A 44 -3.62 5.28 -4.71
CA LEU A 44 -4.08 4.04 -5.36
C LEU A 44 -5.22 3.39 -4.57
N PHE A 45 -5.10 3.37 -3.24
CA PHE A 45 -6.12 2.82 -2.36
C PHE A 45 -7.41 3.67 -2.33
N ASN A 46 -7.30 4.99 -2.30
CA ASN A 46 -8.45 5.89 -2.31
C ASN A 46 -9.18 5.89 -3.64
N GLN A 47 -8.46 5.85 -4.77
CA GLN A 47 -9.07 5.70 -6.10
C GLN A 47 -9.92 4.43 -6.21
N GLN A 48 -9.46 3.34 -5.60
CA GLN A 48 -10.20 2.07 -5.54
C GLN A 48 -11.41 2.14 -4.62
N THR A 49 -11.29 2.81 -3.49
CA THR A 49 -12.40 2.95 -2.52
C THR A 49 -13.53 3.83 -3.08
N PHE A 50 -13.21 4.79 -3.95
CA PHE A 50 -14.19 5.70 -4.53
C PHE A 50 -15.00 5.08 -5.70
N LEU A 51 -14.52 3.99 -6.30
CA LEU A 51 -15.17 3.32 -7.43
C LEU A 51 -16.11 2.16 -7.00
N LYS A 52 -16.35 1.99 -5.70
CA LYS A 52 -17.19 0.93 -5.11
C LYS A 52 -18.43 1.52 -4.46
#